data_AF-A0A5M8SYN8-F1
#
_entry.id   AF-A0A5M8SYN8-F1
#
_cell.length_a   1.000
_cell.length_b   1.000
_cell.length_c   1.000
_cell.angle_alpha   90.00
_cell.angle_beta   90.00
_cell.angle_gamma   90.00
#
_symmetry.space_group_name_H-M   'P 1'
#
loop_
_entity.id
_entity.type
_entity.pdbx_description
1 polymer ?
#
loop_
_entity_poly.entity_id
_entity_poly.type
_entity_poly.pdbx_seq_one_letter_code
_entity_poly.pdbx_strand_id
1 'polypeptide(L)'
;MEHEGSDGFEKELRQALERRPAPPSLKRRVMERRAQRRQPRAGVMWMRVAAALLIAAILGGGLRWGIQKREERRQGEEARRQVMLALRIAGKALNRVNTRLAAHDRGEDE
;
A
#
# COMPACT_ATOMS: atom_id res chain seq x y z
N MET A 1 -55.78 37.12 -36.38
CA MET A 1 -56.13 35.71 -36.14
C MET A 1 -55.11 35.10 -35.17
N GLU A 2 -54.92 35.68 -33.98
CA GLU A 2 -53.79 35.33 -33.08
C GLU A 2 -54.24 34.70 -31.75
N HIS A 3 -55.54 34.48 -31.52
CA HIS A 3 -56.07 33.98 -30.25
C HIS A 3 -56.32 32.46 -30.19
N GLU A 4 -56.43 31.76 -31.33
CA GLU A 4 -56.70 30.31 -31.31
C GLU A 4 -55.54 29.47 -30.77
N GLY A 5 -54.29 29.93 -30.93
CA GLY A 5 -53.11 29.23 -30.42
C GLY A 5 -52.96 29.29 -28.90
N SER A 6 -53.36 30.41 -28.28
CA SER A 6 -53.27 30.60 -26.82
C SER A 6 -54.31 29.75 -26.08
N ASP A 7 -55.53 29.67 -26.62
CA ASP A 7 -56.61 28.87 -26.02
C ASP A 7 -56.34 27.37 -26.07
N GLY A 8 -55.64 26.89 -27.11
CA GLY A 8 -55.22 25.50 -27.21
C GLY A 8 -54.15 25.12 -26.17
N PHE A 9 -53.13 25.97 -26.04
CA PHE A 9 -52.05 25.79 -25.06
C PHE A 9 -52.57 25.85 -23.62
N GLU A 10 -53.44 26.80 -23.31
CA GLU A 10 -54.00 26.98 -21.97
C GLU A 10 -54.90 25.79 -21.56
N LYS A 11 -55.61 25.18 -22.52
CA LYS A 11 -56.37 23.94 -22.31
C LYS A 11 -55.46 22.75 -22.02
N GLU A 12 -54.38 22.57 -22.78
CA GLU A 12 -53.40 21.51 -22.52
C GLU A 12 -52.73 21.67 -21.16
N LEU A 13 -52.37 22.91 -20.80
CA LEU A 13 -51.75 23.20 -19.51
C LEU A 13 -52.70 22.87 -18.36
N ARG A 14 -53.98 23.22 -18.51
CA ARG A 14 -55.01 22.96 -17.49
C ARG A 14 -55.27 21.47 -17.32
N GLN A 15 -55.24 20.70 -18.41
CA GLN A 15 -55.39 19.24 -18.39
C GLN A 15 -54.15 18.55 -17.78
N ALA A 16 -52.95 19.07 -18.01
CA ALA A 16 -51.72 18.56 -17.42
C ALA A 16 -51.57 18.89 -15.92
N LEU A 17 -52.07 20.05 -15.49
CA LEU A 17 -52.08 20.46 -14.08
C LEU A 17 -53.28 19.95 -13.28
N GLU A 18 -54.22 19.27 -13.94
CA GLU A 18 -55.38 18.70 -13.26
C GLU A 18 -54.91 17.67 -12.22
N ARG A 19 -55.22 17.95 -10.95
CA ARG A 19 -54.72 17.16 -9.83
C ARG A 19 -55.33 15.76 -9.85
N ARG A 20 -54.62 14.79 -10.43
CA ARG A 20 -54.95 13.37 -10.25
C ARG A 20 -54.69 12.96 -8.80
N PRO A 21 -55.66 12.31 -8.12
CA PRO A 21 -55.42 11.77 -6.80
C PRO A 21 -54.32 10.72 -6.90
N ALA A 22 -53.30 10.85 -6.04
CA ALA A 22 -52.20 9.92 -6.02
C ALA A 22 -52.72 8.51 -5.69
N PRO A 23 -52.30 7.47 -6.43
CA PRO A 23 -52.74 6.11 -6.12
C PRO A 23 -52.29 5.73 -4.71
N PRO A 24 -53.15 5.05 -3.92
CA PRO A 24 -52.89 4.77 -2.50
C PRO A 24 -51.60 3.95 -2.28
N SER A 25 -51.16 3.19 -3.29
CA SER A 25 -49.91 2.43 -3.28
C SER A 25 -48.64 3.30 -3.45
N LEU A 26 -48.77 4.56 -3.90
CA LEU A 26 -47.62 5.41 -4.24
C LEU A 26 -46.81 5.78 -3.00
N LYS A 27 -47.49 6.15 -1.91
CA LYS A 27 -46.85 6.42 -0.61
C LYS A 27 -46.06 5.20 -0.13
N ARG A 28 -46.66 4.01 -0.21
CA ARG A 28 -46.01 2.76 0.21
C ARG A 28 -44.77 2.45 -0.63
N ARG A 29 -44.86 2.51 -1.96
CA ARG A 29 -43.72 2.25 -2.86
C ARG A 29 -42.58 3.26 -2.67
N VAL A 30 -42.90 4.53 -2.44
CA VAL A 30 -41.89 5.58 -2.19
C VAL A 30 -41.19 5.34 -0.85
N MET A 31 -41.93 4.96 0.19
CA MET A 31 -41.36 4.65 1.51
C MET A 31 -40.49 3.39 1.47
N GLU A 32 -40.90 2.34 0.77
CA GLU A 32 -40.10 1.12 0.56
C GLU A 32 -38.79 1.40 -0.20
N ARG A 33 -38.85 2.19 -1.29
CA ARG A 33 -37.63 2.59 -2.04
C ARG A 33 -36.67 3.42 -1.18
N ARG A 34 -37.19 4.29 -0.31
CA ARG A 34 -36.37 5.09 0.61
C ARG A 34 -35.72 4.21 1.69
N ALA A 35 -36.44 3.21 2.19
CA ALA A 35 -35.92 2.25 3.18
C ALA A 35 -34.80 1.37 2.58
N GLN A 36 -34.97 0.87 1.35
CA GLN A 36 -33.93 0.08 0.67
C GLN A 36 -32.66 0.89 0.39
N ARG A 37 -32.78 2.15 -0.04
CA ARG A 37 -31.62 3.04 -0.24
C ARG A 37 -30.91 3.42 1.06
N ARG A 38 -31.63 3.37 2.19
CA ARG A 38 -31.09 3.68 3.53
C ARG A 38 -30.44 2.49 4.20
N GLN A 39 -30.52 1.27 3.64
CA GLN A 39 -29.72 0.17 4.18
C GLN A 39 -28.25 0.59 4.11
N PRO A 40 -27.60 0.77 5.27
CA PRO A 40 -26.25 1.27 5.29
C PRO A 40 -25.38 0.19 4.63
N ARG A 41 -24.65 0.57 3.58
CA ARG A 41 -23.53 -0.23 3.04
C ARG A 41 -22.36 -0.24 4.04
N ALA A 42 -22.65 -0.24 5.34
CA ALA A 42 -21.68 -0.25 6.43
C ALA A 42 -20.69 -1.39 6.24
N GLY A 43 -21.16 -2.58 5.84
CA GLY A 43 -20.27 -3.71 5.52
C GLY A 43 -19.25 -3.39 4.42
N VAL A 44 -19.65 -2.69 3.36
CA VAL A 44 -18.75 -2.32 2.26
C VAL A 44 -17.77 -1.22 2.70
N MET A 45 -18.21 -0.28 3.53
CA MET A 45 -17.33 0.78 4.06
C MET A 45 -16.25 0.20 4.98
N TRP A 46 -16.64 -0.68 5.90
CA TRP A 46 -15.71 -1.40 6.77
C TRP A 46 -14.76 -2.31 5.97
N MET A 47 -15.26 -2.97 4.93
CA MET A 47 -14.42 -3.78 4.03
C MET A 47 -13.38 -2.91 3.29
N ARG A 48 -13.74 -1.70 2.87
CA ARG A 48 -12.81 -0.75 2.24
C ARG A 48 -11.75 -0.25 3.22
N VAL A 49 -12.13 0.03 4.47
CA VAL A 49 -11.18 0.44 5.53
C VAL A 49 -10.22 -0.71 5.85
N ALA A 50 -10.74 -1.93 6.00
CA ALA A 50 -9.92 -3.12 6.24
C ALA A 50 -8.93 -3.38 5.09
N ALA A 51 -9.38 -3.27 3.83
CA ALA A 51 -8.52 -3.43 2.66
C ALA A 51 -7.43 -2.36 2.60
N ALA A 52 -7.76 -1.10 2.92
CA ALA A 52 -6.78 -0.01 2.94
C ALA A 52 -5.72 -0.20 4.03
N LEU A 53 -6.12 -0.63 5.23
CA LEU A 53 -5.18 -0.96 6.31
C LEU A 53 -4.26 -2.14 5.94
N LEU A 54 -4.80 -3.17 5.29
CA LEU A 54 -4.01 -4.31 4.84
C LEU A 54 -2.94 -3.89 3.82
N ILE A 55 -3.32 -3.08 2.83
CA ILE A 55 -2.40 -2.55 1.81
C ILE A 55 -1.34 -1.66 2.45
N ALA A 56 -1.74 -0.79 3.38
CA ALA A 56 -0.80 0.08 4.12
C ALA A 56 0.17 -0.75 4.98
N ALA A 57 -0.28 -1.84 5.58
CA ALA A 57 0.57 -2.74 6.36
C ALA A 57 1.55 -3.51 5.46
N ILE A 58 1.15 -3.94 4.27
CA ILE A 58 2.05 -4.62 3.31
C ILE A 58 3.11 -3.64 2.80
N LEU A 59 2.70 -2.42 2.40
CA LEU A 59 3.62 -1.39 1.91
C LEU A 59 4.54 -0.87 3.03
N GLY A 60 3.98 -0.57 4.21
CA GLY A 60 4.72 -0.09 5.37
C GLY A 60 5.63 -1.15 5.99
N GLY A 61 5.15 -2.40 6.06
CA GLY A 61 5.92 -3.55 6.55
C GLY A 61 7.10 -3.87 5.65
N GLY A 62 6.92 -3.83 4.32
CA GLY A 62 7.99 -4.02 3.35
C GLY A 62 9.08 -2.94 3.45
N LEU A 63 8.69 -1.68 3.61
CA LEU A 63 9.63 -0.57 3.80
C LEU A 63 10.40 -0.69 5.12
N ARG A 64 9.73 -1.08 6.20
CA ARG A 64 10.37 -1.26 7.52
C ARG A 64 11.39 -2.40 7.52
N TRP A 65 11.12 -3.49 6.80
CA TRP A 65 12.05 -4.60 6.61
C TRP A 65 13.29 -4.19 5.81
N GLY A 66 13.12 -3.35 4.79
CA GLY A 66 14.23 -2.83 3.98
C GLY A 66 15.17 -1.90 4.75
N ILE A 67 14.62 -1.13 5.71
CA ILE A 67 15.39 -0.23 6.57
C ILE A 67 16.15 -1.02 7.65
N GLN A 68 15.50 -1.95 8.35
CA GLN A 68 16.17 -2.79 9.37
C GLN A 68 17.32 -3.63 8.81
N LYS A 69 17.21 -4.09 7.55
CA LYS A 69 18.29 -4.84 6.90
C LYS A 69 19.57 -4.02 6.67
N ARG A 70 19.49 -2.68 6.78
CA ARG A 70 20.68 -1.81 6.72
C ARG A 70 21.37 -1.67 8.07
N GLU A 71 20.63 -1.74 9.19
CA GLU A 71 21.23 -1.77 10.53
C GLU A 71 22.10 -3.02 10.73
N GLU A 72 21.64 -4.21 10.29
CA GLU A 72 22.41 -5.46 10.42
C GLU A 72 23.74 -5.42 9.65
N ARG A 73 23.80 -4.68 8.54
CA ARG A 73 25.04 -4.53 7.75
C ARG A 73 26.07 -3.68 8.48
N ARG A 74 25.65 -2.64 9.21
CA ARG A 74 26.58 -1.77 9.93
C ARG A 74 27.32 -2.49 11.05
N GLN A 75 26.63 -3.35 11.80
CA GLN A 75 27.26 -4.13 12.87
C GLN A 75 28.18 -5.24 12.29
N GLY A 76 27.81 -5.85 11.17
CA GLY A 76 28.64 -6.85 10.49
C GLY A 76 29.90 -6.27 9.84
N GLU A 77 29.89 -4.99 9.45
CA GLU A 77 31.02 -4.33 8.82
C GLU A 77 32.19 -4.06 9.79
N GLU A 78 31.91 -3.71 11.04
CA GLU A 78 32.94 -3.48 12.05
C GLU A 78 33.65 -4.78 12.45
N ALA A 79 32.89 -5.84 12.69
CA ALA A 79 33.44 -7.16 12.99
C ALA A 79 34.32 -7.70 11.83
N ARG A 80 33.88 -7.52 10.58
CA ARG A 80 34.66 -7.90 9.40
C ARG A 80 35.97 -7.14 9.28
N ARG A 81 35.96 -5.83 9.59
CA ARG A 81 37.18 -5.01 9.53
C ARG A 81 38.24 -5.51 10.52
N GLN A 82 37.85 -5.82 11.75
CA GLN A 82 38.77 -6.32 12.78
C GLN A 82 39.36 -7.68 12.38
N VAL A 83 38.53 -8.61 11.90
CA VAL A 83 38.99 -9.94 11.45
C VAL A 83 39.94 -9.83 10.26
N MET A 84 39.62 -8.98 9.28
CA MET A 84 40.47 -8.79 8.10
C MET A 84 41.83 -8.17 8.46
N LEU A 85 41.87 -7.29 9.46
CA LEU A 85 43.10 -6.72 9.98
C LEU A 85 43.95 -7.78 10.70
N ALA A 86 43.33 -8.60 11.54
CA ALA A 86 44.00 -9.72 12.21
C ALA A 86 44.61 -10.72 11.20
N LEU A 87 43.85 -11.10 10.17
CA LEU A 87 44.33 -11.98 9.09
C LEU A 87 45.50 -11.37 8.32
N ARG A 88 45.48 -10.05 8.07
CA ARG A 88 46.57 -9.36 7.37
C ARG A 88 47.85 -9.30 8.19
N ILE A 89 47.74 -9.17 9.52
CA ILE A 89 48.89 -9.26 10.44
C ILE A 89 49.42 -10.70 10.46
N ALA A 90 48.53 -11.67 10.60
CA ALA A 90 48.89 -13.09 10.61
C ALA A 90 49.60 -13.49 9.31
N GLY A 91 49.09 -13.07 8.15
CA GLY A 91 49.74 -13.33 6.86
C GLY A 91 51.15 -12.74 6.76
N LYS A 92 51.37 -11.53 7.30
CA LYS A 92 52.71 -10.93 7.35
C LYS A 92 53.65 -11.70 8.29
N ALA A 93 53.15 -12.18 9.43
CA ALA A 93 53.93 -12.98 10.36
C ALA A 93 54.31 -14.33 9.75
N LEU A 94 53.35 -15.01 9.11
CA LEU A 94 53.58 -16.27 8.42
C LEU A 94 54.59 -16.12 7.29
N ASN A 95 54.51 -15.05 6.50
CA ASN A 95 55.48 -14.79 5.44
C ASN A 95 56.90 -14.60 5.99
N ARG A 96 57.06 -13.88 7.11
CA ARG A 96 58.38 -13.72 7.77
C ARG A 96 58.97 -15.04 8.24
N VAL A 97 58.14 -15.91 8.83
CA VAL A 97 58.56 -17.24 9.26
C VAL A 97 58.98 -18.06 8.05
N ASN A 98 58.17 -18.08 6.99
CA ASN A 98 58.49 -18.80 5.76
C ASN A 98 59.80 -18.31 5.12
N THR A 99 60.03 -16.99 5.07
CA THR A 99 61.29 -16.43 4.55
C THR A 99 62.51 -16.83 5.40
N ARG A 100 62.35 -16.92 6.73
CA ARG A 100 63.42 -17.37 7.62
C ARG A 100 63.72 -18.85 7.46
N LEU A 101 62.70 -19.69 7.38
CA LEU A 101 62.86 -21.12 7.11
C LEU A 101 63.54 -21.35 5.76
N ALA A 102 63.07 -20.69 4.70
CA ALA A 102 63.68 -20.80 3.37
C ALA A 102 65.10 -20.21 3.26
N ALA A 103 65.53 -19.40 4.22
CA ALA A 103 66.90 -18.92 4.33
C ALA A 103 67.78 -19.84 5.18
N HIS A 104 67.20 -20.54 6.16
CA HIS A 104 67.88 -21.53 6.99
C HIS A 104 68.12 -22.84 6.23
N ASP A 105 67.11 -23.32 5.50
CA ASP A 105 67.17 -24.52 4.65
C ASP A 105 68.29 -24.42 3.58
N ARG A 106 68.49 -23.23 2.99
CA ARG A 106 69.58 -22.96 2.05
C ARG A 106 70.97 -22.85 2.68
N GLY A 107 71.07 -22.72 4.00
CA GLY A 107 72.33 -22.64 4.74
C GLY A 107 72.78 -23.95 5.36
N GLU A 108 71.95 -25.01 5.30
CA GLU A 108 72.30 -26.36 5.77
C GLU A 108 72.76 -27.29 4.63
N ASP A 109 72.70 -26.81 3.37
CA ASP A 109 73.12 -27.54 2.16
C ASP A 109 74.53 -27.16 1.64
N GLU A 110 75.33 -26.37 2.38
CA GLU A 110 76.75 -26.07 2.08
C GLU A 110 77.75 -26.83 2.97
#